data_AF-W0NNB5-F1
#
_entry.id   AF-W0NNB5-F1
#
_cell.length_a   1.000
_cell.length_b   1.000
_cell.length_c   1.000
_cell.angle_alpha   90.00
_cell.angle_beta   90.00
_cell.angle_gamma   90.00
#
_symmetry.space_group_name_H-M   'P 1'
#
loop_
_entity.id
_entity.type
_entity.pdbx_description
1 polymer ?
#
loop_
_entity_poly.entity_id
_entity_poly.type
_entity_poly.pdbx_seq_one_letter_code
_entity_poly.pdbx_strand_id
1 'polypeptide(L)'
;PGELSMDGVNAQQARRFMDRVVGFMVSPLLWKKVARGLSAGRVQSVAVKLLVEREREIKAFIPEEFWDIHADTKTQDKTDFRLQVAQKEGVAFKPVNEAETKSAMAVLEKARYEVCKREDRPTSSKPSAPYITSTLQQAASTRLGYGVKKTMMLAQRLYEAGYITYMRTDSTNLSSEAVEAARGFIATEF
;
A
#
# COMPACT_ATOMS: atom_id res chain seq x y z
N PRO A 1 6.58 39.98 -7.75
CA PRO A 1 6.08 39.09 -8.83
C PRO A 1 7.27 38.28 -9.34
N GLY A 2 7.11 36.97 -9.54
CA GLY A 2 8.17 36.16 -10.15
C GLY A 2 8.26 36.37 -11.67
N GLU A 3 9.42 36.07 -12.25
CA GLU A 3 9.59 36.00 -13.70
C GLU A 3 9.16 34.64 -14.26
N LEU A 4 8.80 34.60 -15.54
CA LEU A 4 8.46 33.34 -16.20
C LEU A 4 9.70 32.45 -16.30
N SER A 5 9.66 31.29 -15.65
CA SER A 5 10.72 30.29 -15.79
C SER A 5 10.64 29.59 -17.15
N MET A 6 11.55 29.95 -18.05
CA MET A 6 11.66 29.31 -19.37
C MET A 6 12.06 27.85 -19.27
N ASP A 7 12.83 27.45 -18.25
CA ASP A 7 13.19 26.04 -18.02
C ASP A 7 11.95 25.19 -17.73
N GLY A 8 11.01 25.70 -16.92
CA GLY A 8 9.74 25.02 -16.65
C GLY A 8 8.87 24.88 -17.91
N VAL A 9 8.84 25.91 -18.76
CA VAL A 9 8.14 25.86 -20.06
C VAL A 9 8.79 24.82 -20.99
N ASN A 10 10.12 24.85 -21.12
CA ASN A 10 10.88 23.94 -21.97
C ASN A 10 10.73 22.49 -21.52
N ALA A 11 10.76 22.22 -20.21
CA ALA A 11 10.52 20.89 -19.65
C ALA A 11 9.10 20.38 -19.99
N GLN A 12 8.08 21.24 -19.89
CA GLN A 12 6.70 20.90 -20.25
C GLN A 12 6.58 20.58 -21.76
N GLN A 13 7.22 21.38 -22.61
CA GLN A 13 7.20 21.18 -24.07
C GLN A 13 7.91 19.90 -24.48
N ALA A 14 9.09 19.63 -23.91
CA ALA A 14 9.85 18.40 -24.16
C ALA A 14 9.01 17.16 -23.84
N ARG A 15 8.35 17.14 -22.68
CA ARG A 15 7.42 16.05 -22.31
C ARG A 15 6.31 15.88 -23.34
N ARG A 16 5.66 16.99 -23.75
CA ARG A 16 4.59 16.96 -24.75
C ARG A 16 5.08 16.40 -26.09
N PHE A 17 6.28 16.76 -26.51
CA PHE A 17 6.87 16.25 -27.74
C PHE A 17 7.16 14.74 -27.64
N MET A 18 7.78 14.28 -26.56
CA MET A 18 8.06 12.86 -26.32
C MET A 18 6.78 12.01 -26.34
N ASP A 19 5.73 12.47 -25.66
CA ASP A 19 4.45 11.76 -25.60
C ASP A 19 3.78 11.71 -26.99
N ARG A 20 3.93 12.78 -27.80
CA ARG A 20 3.47 12.83 -29.19
C ARG A 20 4.25 11.87 -30.09
N VAL A 21 5.58 11.82 -29.99
CA VAL A 21 6.42 10.93 -30.80
C VAL A 21 6.01 9.47 -30.58
N VAL A 22 5.90 9.03 -29.33
CA VAL A 22 5.47 7.65 -29.03
C VAL A 22 4.05 7.38 -29.53
N GLY A 23 3.12 8.30 -29.26
CA GLY A 23 1.73 8.13 -29.69
C GLY A 23 1.57 8.01 -31.21
N PHE A 24 2.22 8.88 -31.98
CA PHE A 24 2.08 8.92 -33.44
C PHE A 24 2.93 7.86 -34.16
N MET A 25 4.10 7.49 -33.64
CA MET A 25 4.97 6.52 -34.32
C MET A 25 4.65 5.08 -33.95
N VAL A 26 4.26 4.80 -32.70
CA VAL A 26 4.07 3.42 -32.22
C VAL A 26 2.63 2.93 -32.43
N SER A 27 1.61 3.80 -32.33
CA SER A 27 0.20 3.37 -32.51
C SER A 27 -0.08 2.76 -33.90
N PRO A 28 0.44 3.29 -35.04
CA PRO A 28 0.26 2.66 -36.35
C PRO A 28 0.83 1.24 -36.42
N LEU A 29 1.94 0.99 -35.72
CA LEU A 29 2.51 -0.35 -35.64
C LEU A 29 1.59 -1.30 -34.87
N LEU A 30 0.99 -0.85 -33.75
CA LEU A 30 0.01 -1.63 -33.00
C LEU A 30 -1.23 -1.95 -33.85
N TRP A 31 -1.69 -1.02 -34.70
CA TRP A 31 -2.81 -1.27 -35.61
C TRP A 31 -2.51 -2.35 -36.63
N LYS A 32 -1.28 -2.39 -37.14
CA LYS A 32 -0.83 -3.39 -38.12
C LYS A 32 -0.57 -4.76 -37.50
N LYS A 33 -0.15 -4.82 -36.22
CA LYS A 33 0.35 -6.05 -35.58
C LYS A 33 -0.57 -6.65 -34.53
N VAL A 34 -1.49 -5.88 -33.96
CA VAL A 34 -2.35 -6.31 -32.85
C VAL A 34 -3.82 -6.06 -33.18
N ALA A 35 -4.27 -4.81 -33.16
CA ALA A 35 -5.64 -4.43 -33.48
C ALA A 35 -5.76 -2.94 -33.82
N ARG A 36 -6.64 -2.61 -34.77
CA ARG A 36 -6.96 -1.20 -35.11
C ARG A 36 -7.57 -0.49 -33.91
N GLY A 37 -7.25 0.79 -33.73
CA GLY A 37 -7.79 1.65 -32.66
C GLY A 37 -7.01 1.61 -31.35
N LEU A 38 -5.97 0.77 -31.23
CA LEU A 38 -5.10 0.76 -30.06
C LEU A 38 -4.20 2.00 -29.99
N SER A 39 -3.93 2.50 -28.79
CA SER A 39 -3.01 3.61 -28.56
C SER A 39 -1.77 3.17 -27.79
N ALA A 40 -0.61 3.66 -28.24
CA ALA A 40 0.64 3.56 -27.49
C ALA A 40 0.84 4.82 -26.65
N GLY A 41 1.28 4.66 -25.42
CA GLY A 41 1.59 5.79 -24.53
C GLY A 41 2.84 5.49 -23.74
N ARG A 42 3.81 6.41 -23.76
CA ARG A 42 5.15 6.23 -23.15
C ARG A 42 5.07 5.76 -21.69
N VAL A 43 4.18 6.36 -20.90
CA VAL A 43 3.98 6.00 -19.49
C VAL A 43 2.86 4.97 -19.31
N GLN A 44 1.80 5.05 -20.13
CA GLN A 44 0.64 4.14 -20.04
C GLN A 44 1.03 2.68 -20.31
N SER A 45 1.86 2.43 -21.31
CA SER A 45 2.30 1.06 -21.65
C SER A 45 3.14 0.43 -20.54
N VAL A 46 3.94 1.22 -19.81
CA VAL A 46 4.69 0.74 -18.63
C VAL A 46 3.74 0.43 -17.47
N ALA A 47 2.73 1.27 -17.23
CA ALA A 47 1.72 1.00 -16.20
C ALA A 47 0.91 -0.28 -16.51
N VAL A 48 0.52 -0.49 -17.78
CA VAL A 48 -0.13 -1.72 -18.22
C VAL A 48 0.81 -2.93 -18.05
N LYS A 49 2.10 -2.77 -18.35
CA LYS A 49 3.10 -3.82 -18.15
C LYS A 49 3.14 -4.31 -16.69
N LEU A 50 3.14 -3.41 -15.71
CA LEU A 50 3.13 -3.79 -14.28
C LEU A 50 1.91 -4.65 -13.92
N LEU A 51 0.73 -4.31 -14.45
CA LEU A 51 -0.48 -5.11 -14.24
C LEU A 51 -0.38 -6.49 -14.90
N VAL A 52 0.13 -6.54 -16.13
CA VAL A 52 0.32 -7.80 -16.88
C VAL A 52 1.34 -8.70 -16.18
N GLU A 53 2.42 -8.16 -15.64
CA GLU A 53 3.43 -8.92 -14.89
C GLU A 53 2.83 -9.51 -13.62
N ARG A 54 2.11 -8.72 -12.82
CA ARG A 54 1.38 -9.22 -11.65
C ARG A 54 0.36 -10.31 -12.02
N GLU A 55 -0.38 -10.13 -13.10
CA GLU A 55 -1.35 -11.13 -13.56
C GLU A 55 -0.67 -12.44 -13.99
N ARG A 56 0.52 -12.36 -14.58
CA ARG A 56 1.32 -13.55 -14.92
C ARG A 56 1.85 -14.26 -13.68
N GLU A 57 2.30 -13.51 -12.67
CA GLU A 57 2.68 -14.08 -11.37
C GLU A 57 1.51 -14.84 -10.75
N ILE A 58 0.32 -14.25 -10.72
CA ILE A 58 -0.90 -14.87 -10.19
C ILE A 58 -1.26 -16.14 -10.97
N LYS A 59 -1.17 -16.12 -12.30
CA LYS A 59 -1.48 -17.29 -13.14
C LYS A 59 -0.46 -18.42 -13.03
N ALA A 60 0.80 -18.10 -12.78
CA ALA A 60 1.87 -19.07 -12.59
C ALA A 60 1.94 -19.59 -11.15
N PHE A 61 1.21 -18.98 -10.22
CA PHE A 61 1.19 -19.40 -8.83
C PHE A 61 0.51 -20.76 -8.67
N ILE A 62 1.25 -21.74 -8.15
CA ILE A 62 0.74 -23.05 -7.77
C ILE A 62 0.57 -23.02 -6.24
N PRO A 63 -0.66 -23.00 -5.70
CA PRO A 63 -0.87 -23.00 -4.27
C PRO A 63 -0.34 -24.28 -3.62
N GLU A 64 0.34 -24.12 -2.49
CA GLU A 64 0.81 -25.23 -1.66
C GLU A 64 -0.02 -25.29 -0.37
N GLU A 65 -0.42 -26.50 0.00
CA GLU A 65 -1.17 -26.75 1.24
C GLU A 65 -0.25 -26.62 2.45
N PHE A 66 -0.71 -25.89 3.46
CA PHE A 66 -0.10 -25.85 4.78
C PHE A 66 -1.19 -25.65 5.83
N TRP A 67 -0.90 -26.09 7.06
CA TRP A 67 -1.85 -25.99 8.16
C TRP A 67 -1.23 -25.27 9.35
N ASP A 68 -2.08 -24.51 10.05
CA ASP A 68 -1.78 -23.96 11.36
C ASP A 68 -2.53 -24.76 12.43
N ILE A 69 -1.87 -25.03 13.56
CA ILE A 69 -2.52 -25.60 14.73
C ILE A 69 -2.64 -24.51 15.79
N HIS A 70 -3.86 -24.34 16.30
CA HIS A 70 -4.15 -23.45 17.41
C HIS A 70 -4.56 -24.26 18.64
N ALA A 71 -4.10 -23.83 19.81
CA ALA A 71 -4.52 -24.38 21.09
C ALA A 71 -5.28 -23.29 21.87
N ASP A 72 -6.54 -23.56 22.19
CA ASP A 72 -7.34 -22.71 23.05
C ASP A 72 -7.03 -23.08 24.50
N THR A 73 -6.29 -22.21 25.19
CA THR A 73 -5.88 -22.42 26.58
C THR A 73 -6.57 -21.42 27.50
N LYS A 74 -6.50 -21.66 28.80
CA LYS A 74 -6.92 -20.69 29.83
C LYS A 74 -5.73 -20.35 30.71
N THR A 75 -5.59 -19.09 31.04
CA THR A 75 -4.64 -18.62 32.04
C THR A 75 -5.05 -19.06 33.46
N GLN A 76 -4.20 -18.84 34.46
CA GLN A 76 -4.52 -19.18 35.86
C GLN A 76 -5.75 -18.40 36.37
N ASP A 77 -5.96 -17.18 35.89
CA ASP A 77 -7.14 -16.35 36.16
C ASP A 77 -8.36 -16.72 35.30
N LYS A 78 -8.33 -17.86 34.57
CA LYS A 78 -9.39 -18.38 33.70
C LYS A 78 -9.72 -17.51 32.48
N THR A 79 -8.82 -16.62 32.09
CA THR A 79 -8.94 -15.82 30.86
C THR A 79 -8.58 -16.69 29.65
N ASP A 80 -9.37 -16.61 28.58
CA ASP A 80 -9.10 -17.35 27.36
C ASP A 80 -7.83 -16.82 26.67
N PHE A 81 -6.94 -17.74 26.28
CA PHE A 81 -5.66 -17.44 25.68
C PHE A 81 -5.35 -18.41 24.54
N ARG A 82 -5.49 -17.92 23.30
CA ARG A 82 -5.28 -18.73 22.10
C ARG A 82 -3.81 -18.69 21.68
N LEU A 83 -3.21 -19.86 21.55
CA LEU A 83 -1.84 -20.07 21.13
C LEU A 83 -1.80 -20.62 19.70
N GLN A 84 -0.79 -20.26 18.92
CA GLN A 84 -0.45 -20.92 17.66
C GLN A 84 0.84 -21.70 17.85
N VAL A 85 0.88 -22.93 17.34
CA VAL A 85 2.10 -23.74 17.38
C VAL A 85 3.13 -23.14 16.43
N ALA A 86 4.19 -22.55 16.99
CA ALA A 86 5.23 -21.90 16.21
C ALA A 86 6.32 -22.88 15.73
N GLN A 87 6.71 -23.82 16.58
CA GLN A 87 7.86 -24.70 16.35
C GLN A 87 7.65 -26.10 16.91
N LYS A 88 8.31 -27.08 16.29
CA LYS A 88 8.49 -28.44 16.80
C LYS A 88 9.99 -28.75 16.76
N GLU A 89 10.56 -29.15 17.90
CA GLU A 89 11.99 -29.50 18.02
C GLU A 89 12.95 -28.39 17.52
N GLY A 90 12.58 -27.12 17.74
CA GLY A 90 13.38 -25.95 17.33
C GLY A 90 13.25 -25.57 15.85
N VAL A 91 12.46 -26.30 15.07
CA VAL A 91 12.17 -26.00 13.66
C VAL A 91 10.77 -25.40 13.52
N ALA A 92 10.60 -24.45 12.60
CA ALA A 92 9.29 -23.86 12.30
C ALA A 92 8.27 -24.96 11.95
N PHE A 93 7.15 -24.97 12.67
CA PHE A 93 6.12 -25.97 12.48
C PHE A 93 5.20 -25.55 11.34
N LYS A 94 5.27 -26.25 10.21
CA LYS A 94 4.46 -26.02 9.01
C LYS A 94 4.05 -27.36 8.37
N PRO A 95 3.08 -28.08 8.95
CA PRO A 95 2.57 -29.33 8.38
C PRO A 95 1.94 -29.06 7.01
N VAL A 96 2.20 -29.96 6.06
CA VAL A 96 1.77 -29.79 4.65
C VAL A 96 0.52 -30.60 4.29
N ASN A 97 -0.03 -31.35 5.25
CA ASN A 97 -1.21 -32.18 5.04
C ASN A 97 -1.96 -32.48 6.35
N GLU A 98 -3.18 -33.02 6.22
CA GLU A 98 -4.06 -33.39 7.33
C GLU A 98 -3.44 -34.47 8.25
N ALA A 99 -2.70 -35.44 7.70
CA ALA A 99 -2.16 -36.55 8.48
C ALA A 99 -1.06 -36.09 9.47
N GLU A 100 -0.13 -35.26 9.00
CA GLU A 100 0.88 -34.61 9.84
C GLU A 100 0.24 -33.74 10.93
N THR A 101 -0.78 -32.98 10.54
CA THR A 101 -1.53 -32.10 11.44
C THR A 101 -2.23 -32.89 12.54
N LYS A 102 -2.96 -33.96 12.19
CA LYS A 102 -3.63 -34.84 13.16
C LYS A 102 -2.65 -35.56 14.09
N SER A 103 -1.51 -36.00 13.56
CA SER A 103 -0.46 -36.60 14.38
C SER A 103 0.09 -35.62 15.41
N ALA A 104 0.29 -34.35 15.03
CA ALA A 104 0.74 -33.31 15.95
C ALA A 104 -0.35 -32.96 16.97
N MET A 105 -1.61 -32.85 16.55
CA MET A 105 -2.75 -32.63 17.45
C MET A 105 -2.87 -33.70 18.53
N ALA A 106 -2.75 -34.98 18.18
CA ALA A 106 -2.87 -36.08 19.15
C ALA A 106 -1.80 -36.03 20.25
N VAL A 107 -0.63 -35.45 19.96
CA VAL A 107 0.42 -35.18 20.96
C VAL A 107 0.04 -33.96 21.81
N LEU A 108 -0.40 -32.88 21.16
CA LEU A 108 -0.76 -31.60 21.79
C LEU A 108 -1.99 -31.68 22.70
N GLU A 109 -2.97 -32.54 22.40
CA GLU A 109 -4.15 -32.78 23.24
C GLU A 109 -3.80 -33.39 24.60
N LYS A 110 -2.73 -34.18 24.65
CA LYS A 110 -2.24 -34.84 25.87
C LYS A 110 -1.15 -34.03 26.58
N ALA A 111 -0.66 -32.97 25.93
CA ALA A 111 0.42 -32.14 26.43
C ALA A 111 -0.06 -31.22 27.56
N ARG A 112 0.85 -30.87 28.46
CA ARG A 112 0.67 -29.77 29.41
C ARG A 112 1.37 -28.54 28.86
N TYR A 113 0.67 -27.41 28.88
CA TYR A 113 1.19 -26.14 28.40
C TYR A 113 1.75 -25.36 29.58
N GLU A 114 2.96 -24.84 29.43
CA GLU A 114 3.59 -23.93 30.37
C GLU A 114 4.18 -22.73 29.61
N VAL A 115 4.29 -21.60 30.30
CA VAL A 115 4.87 -20.39 29.73
C VAL A 115 6.39 -20.47 29.85
N CYS A 116 7.08 -20.82 28.76
CA CYS A 116 8.54 -20.91 28.76
C CYS A 116 9.24 -19.56 28.79
N LYS A 117 8.63 -18.52 28.21
CA LYS A 117 9.18 -17.17 28.12
C LYS A 117 8.07 -16.14 28.04
N ARG A 118 8.19 -15.06 28.81
CA ARG A 118 7.40 -13.84 28.68
C ARG A 118 8.35 -12.68 28.43
N GLU A 119 8.01 -11.85 27.44
CA GLU A 119 8.79 -10.68 27.08
C GLU A 119 7.87 -9.48 26.92
N ASP A 120 7.97 -8.55 27.86
CA ASP A 120 7.23 -7.29 27.81
C ASP A 120 8.16 -6.22 27.23
N ARG A 121 7.81 -5.70 26.04
CA ARG A 121 8.57 -4.63 25.38
C ARG A 121 7.66 -3.44 25.12
N PRO A 122 8.01 -2.22 25.56
CA PRO A 122 7.28 -1.03 25.15
C PRO A 122 7.47 -0.80 23.66
N THR A 123 6.38 -0.71 22.92
CA THR A 123 6.37 -0.37 21.49
C THR A 123 5.72 0.98 21.28
N SER A 124 6.26 1.78 20.35
CA SER A 124 5.64 3.04 19.93
C SER A 124 5.43 3.06 18.42
N SER A 125 4.34 3.72 17.99
CA SER A 125 4.06 3.96 16.59
C SER A 125 4.10 5.46 16.33
N LYS A 126 4.80 5.88 15.27
CA LYS A 126 4.88 7.29 14.88
C LYS A 126 3.72 7.64 13.94
N PRO A 127 3.17 8.86 14.03
CA PRO A 127 2.19 9.32 13.06
C PRO A 127 2.79 9.38 11.66
N SER A 128 1.94 9.17 10.64
CA SER A 128 2.33 9.33 9.23
C SER A 128 2.70 10.78 8.92
N ALA A 129 3.55 10.96 7.91
CA ALA A 129 3.86 12.28 7.37
C ALA A 129 2.59 12.97 6.80
N PRO A 130 2.61 14.31 6.66
CA PRO A 130 1.58 15.05 5.94
C PRO A 130 1.37 14.53 4.53
N TYR A 131 0.16 14.72 3.99
CA TYR A 131 -0.17 14.20 2.67
C TYR A 131 0.57 14.92 1.54
N ILE A 132 1.22 14.13 0.68
CA ILE A 132 1.56 14.47 -0.70
C ILE A 132 0.52 13.90 -1.66
N THR A 133 0.57 14.27 -2.95
CA THR A 133 -0.42 13.84 -3.95
C THR A 133 -0.63 12.33 -3.98
N SER A 134 0.44 11.53 -3.97
CA SER A 134 0.35 10.07 -4.02
C SER A 134 -0.28 9.48 -2.77
N THR A 135 0.14 9.93 -1.59
CA THR A 135 -0.39 9.45 -0.30
C THR A 135 -1.83 9.88 -0.06
N LEU A 136 -2.23 11.08 -0.51
CA LEU A 136 -3.62 11.52 -0.47
C LEU A 136 -4.51 10.63 -1.34
N GLN A 137 -4.07 10.32 -2.56
CA GLN A 137 -4.81 9.45 -3.48
C GLN A 137 -4.95 8.03 -2.91
N GLN A 138 -3.87 7.47 -2.35
CA GLN A 138 -3.91 6.16 -1.71
C GLN A 138 -4.85 6.15 -0.50
N ALA A 139 -4.71 7.11 0.42
CA ALA A 139 -5.54 7.19 1.61
C ALA A 139 -7.02 7.40 1.27
N ALA A 140 -7.34 8.26 0.30
CA ALA A 140 -8.72 8.47 -0.15
C ALA A 140 -9.32 7.20 -0.81
N SER A 141 -8.51 6.44 -1.55
CA SER A 141 -8.95 5.17 -2.13
C SER A 141 -9.22 4.13 -1.05
N THR A 142 -8.27 3.91 -0.13
CA THR A 142 -8.37 2.86 0.89
C THR A 142 -9.39 3.19 1.97
N ARG A 143 -9.49 4.45 2.39
CA ARG A 143 -10.35 4.85 3.53
C ARG A 143 -11.73 5.34 3.12
N LEU A 144 -11.86 5.96 1.94
CA LEU A 144 -13.11 6.58 1.48
C LEU A 144 -13.68 5.95 0.20
N GLY A 145 -12.97 4.98 -0.40
CA GLY A 145 -13.40 4.34 -1.65
C GLY A 145 -13.37 5.28 -2.87
N TYR A 146 -12.64 6.40 -2.81
CA TYR A 146 -12.61 7.37 -3.90
C TYR A 146 -11.55 7.01 -4.94
N GLY A 147 -11.97 6.85 -6.19
CA GLY A 147 -11.03 6.74 -7.30
C GLY A 147 -10.18 8.00 -7.48
N VAL A 148 -8.95 7.83 -7.99
CA VAL A 148 -7.94 8.89 -8.12
C VAL A 148 -8.48 10.17 -8.80
N LYS A 149 -9.27 10.01 -9.88
CA LYS A 149 -9.89 11.14 -10.61
C LYS A 149 -10.84 11.95 -9.72
N LYS A 150 -11.66 11.27 -8.91
CA LYS A 150 -12.61 11.93 -7.99
C LYS A 150 -11.84 12.70 -6.91
N THR A 151 -10.84 12.07 -6.30
CA THR A 151 -9.99 12.70 -5.29
C THR A 151 -9.35 13.98 -5.81
N MET A 152 -8.74 13.94 -7.00
CA MET A 152 -8.08 15.12 -7.56
C MET A 152 -9.05 16.22 -7.98
N MET A 153 -10.26 15.87 -8.45
CA MET A 153 -11.31 16.86 -8.75
C MET A 153 -11.77 17.59 -7.48
N LEU A 154 -12.00 16.86 -6.39
CA LEU A 154 -12.43 17.46 -5.13
C LEU A 154 -11.32 18.29 -4.50
N ALA A 155 -10.08 17.79 -4.49
CA ALA A 155 -8.93 18.53 -3.99
C ALA A 155 -8.70 19.83 -4.78
N GLN A 156 -8.89 19.82 -6.10
CA GLN A 156 -8.86 21.06 -6.92
C GLN A 156 -9.88 22.09 -6.41
N ARG A 157 -11.14 21.67 -6.18
CA ARG A 157 -12.20 22.56 -5.67
C ARG A 157 -11.88 23.10 -4.29
N LEU A 158 -11.31 22.27 -3.41
CA LEU A 158 -10.90 22.70 -2.06
C LEU A 158 -9.77 23.72 -2.12
N TYR A 159 -8.79 23.51 -3.01
CA TYR A 159 -7.69 24.46 -3.21
C TYR A 159 -8.19 25.79 -3.77
N GLU A 160 -9.03 25.76 -4.81
CA GLU A 160 -9.59 26.97 -5.43
C GLU A 160 -10.51 27.76 -4.49
N ALA A 161 -11.15 27.07 -3.54
CA ALA A 161 -11.96 27.70 -2.49
C ALA A 161 -11.15 28.13 -1.25
N GLY A 162 -9.83 27.91 -1.23
CA GLY A 162 -8.94 28.34 -0.15
C GLY A 162 -8.93 27.46 1.10
N TYR A 163 -9.44 26.23 1.04
CA TYR A 163 -9.50 25.33 2.20
C TYR A 163 -8.22 24.52 2.43
N ILE A 164 -7.42 24.29 1.38
CA ILE A 164 -6.19 23.49 1.44
C ILE A 164 -5.06 24.12 0.62
N THR A 165 -3.83 23.66 0.84
CA THR A 165 -2.66 24.00 0.01
C THR A 165 -2.69 23.26 -1.34
N TYR A 166 -1.73 23.57 -2.22
CA TYR A 166 -1.70 23.02 -3.57
C TYR A 166 -1.54 21.49 -3.58
N MET A 167 -2.53 20.79 -4.14
CA MET A 167 -2.69 19.34 -4.09
C MET A 167 -1.79 18.54 -5.05
N ARG A 168 -1.02 19.19 -5.92
CA ARG A 168 -0.03 18.56 -6.83
C ARG A 168 1.38 18.84 -6.30
N THR A 169 1.77 18.11 -5.26
CA THR A 169 3.02 18.26 -4.52
C THR A 169 3.60 16.89 -4.16
N ASP A 170 4.92 16.79 -4.16
CA ASP A 170 5.71 15.68 -3.64
C ASP A 170 6.42 16.03 -2.32
N SER A 171 6.21 17.25 -1.81
CA SER A 171 6.82 17.73 -0.56
C SER A 171 5.94 17.47 0.65
N THR A 172 6.52 16.85 1.67
CA THR A 172 5.93 16.70 3.01
C THR A 172 6.24 17.89 3.93
N ASN A 173 6.86 18.95 3.41
CA ASN A 173 7.25 20.11 4.20
C ASN A 173 6.01 20.90 4.67
N LEU A 174 6.04 21.34 5.92
CA LEU A 174 5.05 22.26 6.49
C LEU A 174 5.72 23.61 6.78
N SER A 175 5.00 24.71 6.55
CA SER A 175 5.46 26.03 7.01
C SER A 175 5.44 26.08 8.54
N SER A 176 6.28 26.95 9.13
CA SER A 176 6.30 27.15 10.58
C SER A 176 4.91 27.52 11.12
N GLU A 177 4.19 28.38 10.41
CA GLU A 177 2.81 28.77 10.73
C GLU A 177 1.85 27.57 10.77
N ALA A 178 1.92 26.67 9.79
CA ALA A 178 1.08 25.48 9.76
C ALA A 178 1.40 24.52 10.91
N VAL A 179 2.68 24.40 11.29
CA VAL A 179 3.12 23.58 12.42
C VAL A 179 2.63 24.17 13.74
N GLU A 180 2.73 25.49 13.92
CA GLU A 180 2.27 26.20 15.11
C GLU A 180 0.74 26.10 15.25
N ALA A 181 0.00 26.34 14.17
CA ALA A 181 -1.46 26.20 14.17
C ALA A 181 -1.91 24.78 14.53
N ALA A 182 -1.26 23.75 13.94
CA ALA A 182 -1.57 22.36 14.26
C ALA A 182 -1.26 22.02 15.73
N ARG A 183 -0.13 22.49 16.27
CA ARG A 183 0.22 22.29 17.68
C ARG A 183 -0.73 23.01 18.64
N GLY A 184 -1.13 24.24 18.32
CA GLY A 184 -2.09 25.00 19.11
C GLY A 184 -3.46 24.32 19.16
N PHE A 185 -3.93 23.80 18.02
CA PHE A 185 -5.15 23.01 17.95
C PHE A 185 -5.07 21.75 18.81
N ILE A 186 -3.98 20.98 18.68
CA ILE A 186 -3.76 19.77 19.49
C ILE A 186 -3.81 20.10 20.99
N ALA A 187 -3.14 21.17 21.43
CA ALA A 187 -3.10 21.55 22.85
C ALA A 187 -4.43 22.06 23.42
N THR A 188 -5.37 22.45 22.55
CA THR A 188 -6.67 22.98 22.97
C THR A 188 -7.75 21.90 23.00
N GLU A 189 -7.72 20.98 22.02
CA GLU A 189 -8.78 19.99 21.81
C GLU A 189 -8.49 18.60 22.40
N PHE A 190 -7.24 18.31 22.78
CA PHE A 190 -6.80 17.02 23.32
C PHE A 190 -5.87 17.17 24.53
#